data_AF-A0A975IGN9-F1
#
_entry.id   AF-A0A975IGN9-F1
#
_cell.length_a   1.000
_cell.length_b   1.000
_cell.length_c   1.000
_cell.angle_alpha   90.00
_cell.angle_beta   90.00
_cell.angle_gamma   90.00
#
_symmetry.space_group_name_H-M   'P 1'
#
loop_
_entity.id
_entity.type
_entity.pdbx_description
1 polymer ?
#
loop_
_entity_poly.entity_id
_entity_poly.type
_entity_poly.pdbx_seq_one_letter_code
_entity_poly.pdbx_strand_id
1 'polypeptide(L)'
;MQITLEIPDHVLLPQQDKTSLAQLLKLHTALLLFQSGQLSRGAACEFAGVDIYTFLTACKQHRIETISTDMDEIEAEVIRFKQLRAA
;
A
#
# COMPACT_ATOMS: atom_id res chain seq x y z
N MET A 1 12.80 -7.29 13.74
CA MET A 1 13.66 -7.92 12.72
C MET A 1 14.66 -6.88 12.21
N GLN A 2 15.87 -7.28 11.83
CA GLN A 2 16.89 -6.40 11.25
C GLN A 2 17.33 -6.95 9.88
N ILE A 3 17.34 -6.10 8.86
CA ILE A 3 17.84 -6.38 7.50
C ILE A 3 18.93 -5.35 7.20
N THR A 4 20.05 -5.80 6.64
CA THR A 4 21.15 -4.95 6.19
C THR A 4 21.17 -4.94 4.66
N LEU A 5 21.26 -3.75 4.06
CA LEU A 5 21.37 -3.55 2.62
C LEU A 5 22.72 -2.93 2.30
N GLU A 6 23.47 -3.56 1.40
CA GLU A 6 24.68 -2.98 0.82
C GLU A 6 24.27 -2.20 -0.44
N ILE A 7 24.36 -0.87 -0.38
CA ILE A 7 24.00 0.02 -1.49
C ILE A 7 25.30 0.63 -2.05
N PRO A 8 25.55 0.55 -3.37
CA PRO A 8 26.75 1.15 -3.94
C PRO A 8 26.77 2.67 -3.78
N ASP A 9 27.92 3.22 -3.36
CA ASP A 9 28.07 4.65 -3.02
C ASP A 9 27.75 5.60 -4.18
N HIS A 10 27.87 5.15 -5.42
CA HIS A 10 27.62 5.97 -6.61
C HIS A 10 26.14 6.07 -7.00
N VAL A 11 25.26 5.29 -6.37
CA VAL A 11 23.82 5.26 -6.70
C VAL A 11 23.06 6.35 -5.95
N LEU A 12 23.55 6.75 -4.78
CA LEU A 12 22.89 7.71 -3.91
C LEU A 12 23.55 9.09 -4.00
N LEU A 13 22.79 10.13 -3.68
CA LEU A 13 23.36 11.47 -3.56
C LEU A 13 24.24 11.53 -2.29
N PRO A 14 25.40 12.23 -2.33
CA PRO A 14 26.36 12.25 -1.22
C PRO A 14 25.82 12.74 0.14
N GLN A 15 24.68 13.44 0.14
CA GLN A 15 24.08 14.07 1.33
C GLN A 15 22.79 13.39 1.77
N GLN A 16 22.48 12.21 1.24
CA GLN A 16 21.22 11.55 1.54
C GLN A 16 21.24 10.92 2.94
N ASP A 17 20.31 11.33 3.81
CA ASP A 17 20.18 10.78 5.16
C ASP A 17 19.71 9.31 5.10
N LYS A 18 20.44 8.44 5.81
CA LYS A 18 20.15 7.00 5.89
C LYS A 18 18.77 6.71 6.45
N THR A 19 18.31 7.51 7.41
CA THR A 19 16.98 7.32 8.03
C THR A 19 15.89 7.62 7.01
N SER A 20 16.02 8.74 6.30
CA SER A 20 15.10 9.11 5.20
C SER A 20 15.06 8.04 4.10
N LEU A 21 16.22 7.47 3.73
CA LEU A 21 16.30 6.41 2.74
C LEU A 21 15.63 5.12 3.22
N ALA A 22 15.87 4.71 4.47
CA ALA A 22 15.24 3.53 5.04
C ALA A 22 13.71 3.67 5.07
N GLN A 23 13.18 4.85 5.45
CA GLN A 23 11.75 5.12 5.42
C GLN A 23 11.18 5.05 4.00
N LEU A 24 11.87 5.64 3.04
CA LEU A 24 11.50 5.61 1.62
C LEU A 24 11.46 4.18 1.09
N LEU A 25 12.52 3.39 1.33
CA LEU A 25 12.57 1.99 0.92
C LEU A 25 11.45 1.16 1.55
N LYS A 26 11.18 1.38 2.84
CA LYS A 26 10.09 0.69 3.54
C LYS A 26 8.73 1.02 2.93
N LEU A 27 8.44 2.29 2.66
CA LEU A 27 7.18 2.71 2.06
C LEU A 27 7.00 2.10 0.67
N HIS A 28 7.98 2.22 -0.23
CA HIS A 28 7.87 1.67 -1.57
C HIS A 28 7.75 0.15 -1.59
N THR A 29 8.46 -0.54 -0.71
CA THR A 29 8.35 -2.00 -0.59
C THR A 29 6.97 -2.39 -0.07
N ALA A 30 6.43 -1.68 0.94
CA ALA A 30 5.07 -1.92 1.43
C ALA A 30 4.02 -1.74 0.34
N LEU A 31 4.14 -0.69 -0.48
CA LEU A 31 3.24 -0.42 -1.60
C LEU A 31 3.26 -1.56 -2.62
N LEU A 32 4.44 -2.03 -3.02
CA LEU A 32 4.58 -3.12 -3.99
C LEU A 32 4.03 -4.45 -3.44
N LEU A 33 4.33 -4.77 -2.17
CA LEU A 33 3.85 -5.99 -1.53
C LEU A 33 2.33 -5.95 -1.29
N PHE A 34 1.77 -4.79 -0.99
CA PHE A 34 0.32 -4.59 -0.91
C PHE A 34 -0.33 -4.77 -2.29
N GLN A 35 0.19 -4.11 -3.32
CA GLN A 35 -0.34 -4.19 -4.69
C GLN A 35 -0.33 -5.63 -5.23
N SER A 36 0.69 -6.41 -4.88
CA SER A 36 0.80 -7.82 -5.28
C SER A 36 0.04 -8.79 -4.38
N GLY A 37 -0.71 -8.30 -3.38
CA GLY A 37 -1.50 -9.11 -2.45
C GLY A 37 -0.67 -9.87 -1.41
N GLN A 38 0.64 -9.64 -1.32
CA GLN A 38 1.53 -10.29 -0.35
C GLN A 38 1.39 -9.71 1.05
N LEU A 39 0.99 -8.44 1.17
CA LEU A 39 0.66 -7.81 2.45
C LEU A 39 -0.79 -7.34 2.46
N SER A 40 -1.46 -7.56 3.59
CA SER A 40 -2.71 -6.85 3.88
C SER A 40 -2.42 -5.36 4.07
N ARG A 41 -3.44 -4.51 3.93
CA ARG A 41 -3.32 -3.06 4.20
C ARG A 41 -2.71 -2.77 5.58
N GLY A 42 -3.16 -3.48 6.62
CA GLY A 42 -2.66 -3.29 7.99
C GLY A 42 -1.18 -3.65 8.13
N ALA A 43 -0.79 -4.81 7.58
CA ALA A 43 0.60 -5.25 7.58
C ALA A 43 1.51 -4.31 6.76
N ALA A 44 1.01 -3.77 5.65
CA ALA A 44 1.73 -2.79 4.85
C ALA A 44 1.93 -1.45 5.60
N CYS A 45 0.93 -0.99 6.36
CA CYS A 45 1.06 0.20 7.22
C CYS A 45 2.12 -0.01 8.30
N GLU A 46 2.07 -1.16 9.01
CA GLU A 46 3.06 -1.53 10.02
C GLU A 46 4.46 -1.64 9.42
N PHE A 47 4.59 -2.32 8.27
CA PHE A 47 5.85 -2.45 7.55
C PHE A 47 6.42 -1.08 7.17
N ALA A 48 5.61 -0.20 6.59
CA ALA A 48 6.04 1.15 6.23
C ALA A 48 6.33 2.04 7.47
N GLY A 49 5.71 1.74 8.61
CA GLY A 49 5.79 2.55 9.82
C GLY A 49 4.98 3.84 9.72
N VAL A 50 3.83 3.80 9.04
CA VAL A 50 2.94 4.95 8.84
C VAL A 50 1.51 4.59 9.23
N ASP A 51 0.69 5.60 9.52
CA ASP A 51 -0.74 5.39 9.75
C ASP A 51 -1.49 5.08 8.44
N ILE A 52 -2.74 4.62 8.59
CA ILE A 52 -3.58 4.20 7.46
C ILE A 52 -3.86 5.32 6.46
N TYR A 53 -4.03 6.57 6.90
CA TYR A 53 -4.34 7.69 5.99
C TYR A 53 -3.11 8.09 5.19
N THR A 54 -1.95 8.10 5.83
CA THR A 54 -0.66 8.32 5.14
C THR A 54 -0.42 7.22 4.10
N PHE A 55 -0.65 5.96 4.45
CA PHE A 55 -0.49 4.85 3.51
C PHE A 55 -1.47 4.94 2.32
N LEU A 56 -2.76 5.20 2.57
CA LEU A 56 -3.77 5.34 1.51
C LEU A 56 -3.46 6.53 0.59
N THR A 57 -2.92 7.62 1.14
CA THR A 57 -2.45 8.77 0.34
C THR A 57 -1.31 8.36 -0.59
N ALA A 58 -0.35 7.58 -0.09
CA ALA A 58 0.73 7.04 -0.91
C ALA A 58 0.21 6.08 -1.99
N CYS A 59 -0.73 5.18 -1.67
CA CYS A 59 -1.38 4.33 -2.68
C CYS A 59 -2.01 5.17 -3.80
N LYS A 60 -2.74 6.25 -3.45
CA LYS A 60 -3.32 7.17 -4.42
C LYS A 60 -2.27 7.84 -5.31
N GLN A 61 -1.17 8.34 -4.72
CA GLN A 61 -0.07 8.97 -5.46
C GLN A 61 0.59 8.00 -6.44
N HIS A 62 0.70 6.72 -6.06
CA HIS A 62 1.28 5.65 -6.87
C HIS A 62 0.26 4.90 -7.75
N ARG A 63 -1.01 5.33 -7.78
CA ARG A 63 -2.10 4.71 -8.56
C ARG A 63 -2.29 3.22 -8.23
N ILE A 64 -2.15 2.87 -6.96
CA ILE A 64 -2.42 1.54 -6.45
C ILE A 64 -3.86 1.51 -5.95
N GLU A 65 -4.66 0.60 -6.52
CA GLU A 65 -6.03 0.36 -6.08
C GLU A 65 -6.02 -0.19 -4.65
N THR A 66 -6.83 0.43 -3.79
CA THR A 66 -6.94 0.06 -2.36
C THR A 66 -8.20 -0.74 -2.06
N ILE A 67 -9.08 -0.84 -3.06
CA ILE A 67 -10.34 -1.57 -3.04
C ILE A 67 -10.32 -2.41 -4.31
N SER A 68 -10.17 -3.72 -4.14
CA SER A 68 -10.33 -4.70 -5.22
C SER A 68 -11.76 -5.20 -5.15
N THR A 69 -12.69 -4.43 -5.70
CA THR A 69 -14.07 -4.87 -5.85
C THR A 69 -14.42 -4.82 -7.32
N ASP A 70 -14.87 -5.95 -7.85
CA ASP A 70 -15.32 -6.02 -9.22
C ASP A 70 -16.62 -5.20 -9.37
N MET A 71 -16.75 -4.48 -10.47
CA MET A 71 -17.99 -3.75 -10.77
C MET A 71 -19.19 -4.68 -10.84
N ASP A 72 -18.99 -5.91 -11.33
CA ASP A 72 -20.03 -6.94 -11.39
C ASP A 72 -20.46 -7.39 -9.98
N GLU A 73 -19.52 -7.49 -9.04
CA GLU A 73 -19.81 -7.78 -7.64
C GLU A 73 -20.62 -6.65 -6.99
N ILE A 74 -20.23 -5.38 -7.24
CA ILE A 74 -20.97 -4.20 -6.76
C ILE A 74 -22.40 -4.20 -7.33
N GLU A 75 -22.56 -4.43 -8.63
CA GLU A 75 -23.88 -4.47 -9.27
C GLU A 75 -24.77 -5.56 -8.66
N ALA A 76 -24.23 -6.78 -8.49
CA ALA A 76 -24.95 -7.87 -7.87
C ALA A 76 -25.39 -7.56 -6.42
N GLU A 77 -24.53 -6.89 -5.65
CA GLU A 77 -24.82 -6.48 -4.27
C GLU A 77 -25.93 -5.42 -4.22
N VAL A 78 -25.89 -4.43 -5.13
CA VAL A 78 -26.92 -3.40 -5.27
C VAL A 78 -28.28 -4.00 -5.68
N ILE A 79 -28.30 -4.94 -6.62
CA ILE A 79 -29.53 -5.64 -7.04
C ILE A 79 -30.14 -6.41 -5.86
N ARG A 80 -29.32 -7.17 -5.13
CA ARG A 80 -29.77 -7.93 -3.95
C ARG A 80 -30.36 -7.02 -2.88
N PHE A 81 -29.73 -5.88 -2.62
CA PHE A 81 -30.23 -4.89 -1.66
C PHE A 81 -31.60 -4.32 -2.05
N LYS A 82 -31.82 -4.04 -3.36
CA LYS A 82 -33.13 -3.57 -3.84
C LYS A 82 -34.23 -4.61 -3.65
N GLN A 83 -33.93 -5.89 -3.89
CA GLN A 83 -34.89 -6.99 -3.73
C GLN A 83 -35.31 -7.17 -2.27
N LEU A 84 -34.36 -7.09 -1.33
CA LEU A 84 -34.65 -7.18 0.11
C LEU A 84 -35.54 -6.04 0.62
N ARG A 85 -35.47 -4.86 0.00
CA ARG A 85 -36.33 -3.72 0.36
C ARG A 85 -37.73 -3.76 -0.26
N ALA A 86 -37.92 -4.62 -1.27
CA ALA A 86 -39.19 -4.76 -1.97
C ALA A 86 -40.06 -5.92 -1.45
N ALA A 87 -39.50 -6.78 -0.58
CA ALA A 87 -40.18 -7.85 0.15
C ALA A 87 -40.64 -7.36 1.53
#